data_AF-A0A0F7V7F8-F1
#
_entry.id   AF-A0A0F7V7F8-F1
#
_cell.length_a   1.000
_cell.length_b   1.000
_cell.length_c   1.000
_cell.angle_alpha   90.00
_cell.angle_beta   90.00
_cell.angle_gamma   90.00
#
_symmetry.space_group_name_H-M   'P 1'
#
loop_
_entity.id
_entity.type
_entity.pdbx_description
1 polymer ?
#
loop_
_entity_poly.entity_id
_entity_poly.type
_entity_poly.pdbx_seq_one_letter_code
_entity_poly.pdbx_strand_id
1 'polypeptide(L)'
;MASVFEARSSFLDLEQCARAAGPQRWEAECQGVRQRALQAAADVMSRECGAYGDSFFQCYRHGFRLEACQGEKATMQLLRCQRMVADRLVPL
;
A
#
# COMPACT_ATOMS: atom_id res chain seq x y z
N MET A 1 8.70 2.36 11.08
CA MET A 1 7.30 2.31 10.62
C MET A 1 6.84 3.72 10.35
N ALA A 2 6.60 4.05 9.08
CA ALA A 2 6.11 5.37 8.68
C ALA A 2 4.67 5.63 9.15
N SER A 3 4.38 6.88 9.48
CA SER A 3 3.04 7.42 9.71
C SER A 3 2.32 7.71 8.39
N VAL A 4 0.99 7.87 8.46
CA VAL A 4 0.18 8.30 7.29
C VAL A 4 0.66 9.67 6.79
N PHE A 5 1.07 10.55 7.69
CA PHE A 5 1.59 11.87 7.35
C PHE A 5 2.91 11.80 6.57
N GLU A 6 3.88 11.01 7.04
CA GLU A 6 5.17 10.82 6.36
C GLU A 6 5.00 10.16 4.98
N ALA A 7 4.10 9.17 4.87
CA ALA A 7 3.79 8.52 3.60
C ALA A 7 3.19 9.53 2.61
N ARG A 8 2.23 10.36 3.04
CA ARG A 8 1.65 11.40 2.20
C ARG A 8 2.67 12.47 1.79
N SER A 9 3.53 12.89 2.72
CA SER A 9 4.65 13.80 2.43
C SER A 9 5.57 13.22 1.36
N SER A 10 5.89 11.92 1.45
CA SER A 10 6.77 11.26 0.49
C SER A 10 6.18 11.19 -0.91
N PHE A 11 4.85 11.05 -1.05
CA PHE A 11 4.17 11.13 -2.34
C PHE A 11 4.14 12.55 -2.91
N LEU A 12 3.99 13.58 -2.06
CA LEU A 12 4.11 14.98 -2.49
C LEU A 12 5.52 15.28 -3.00
N ASP A 13 6.57 14.82 -2.30
CA ASP A 13 7.95 14.94 -2.75
C ASP A 13 8.17 14.23 -4.10
N LEU A 14 7.56 13.05 -4.28
CA LEU A 14 7.63 12.28 -5.52
C LEU A 14 6.95 13.02 -6.68
N GLU A 15 5.77 13.59 -6.45
CA GLU A 15 5.04 14.39 -7.43
C GLU A 15 5.85 15.65 -7.82
N GLN A 16 6.44 16.32 -6.84
CA GLN A 16 7.25 17.51 -7.09
C GLN A 16 8.54 17.17 -7.87
N CYS A 17 9.16 16.03 -7.57
CA CYS A 17 10.26 15.50 -8.37
C CYS A 17 9.82 15.19 -9.81
N ALA A 18 8.65 14.58 -9.99
CA ALA A 18 8.08 14.29 -11.32
C ALA A 18 7.90 15.55 -12.16
N ARG A 19 7.36 16.60 -11.55
CA ARG A 19 7.13 17.91 -12.18
C ARG A 19 8.45 18.59 -12.55
N ALA A 20 9.49 18.44 -11.73
CA ALA A 20 10.81 19.04 -11.98
C ALA A 20 11.61 18.32 -13.08
N ALA A 21 11.64 16.98 -13.06
CA ALA A 21 12.37 16.17 -14.04
C ALA A 21 11.65 16.11 -15.41
N GLY A 22 10.32 16.22 -15.41
CA GLY A 22 9.49 16.04 -16.59
C GLY A 22 9.30 14.56 -16.96
N PRO A 23 8.31 14.26 -17.83
CA PRO A 23 7.82 12.89 -18.06
C PRO A 23 8.85 11.93 -18.66
N GLN A 24 9.87 12.43 -19.36
CA GLN A 24 10.88 11.60 -20.01
C GLN A 24 12.02 11.17 -19.08
N ARG A 25 12.30 11.91 -18.01
CA ARG A 25 13.48 11.71 -17.15
C ARG A 25 13.11 11.34 -15.72
N TRP A 26 11.86 11.53 -15.32
CA TRP A 26 11.39 11.24 -13.97
C TRP A 26 11.73 9.81 -13.51
N GLU A 27 11.65 8.82 -14.40
CA GLU A 27 11.92 7.44 -14.04
C GLU A 27 13.40 7.21 -13.72
N ALA A 28 14.31 8.00 -14.27
CA ALA A 28 15.73 7.91 -13.94
C ALA A 28 16.09 8.78 -12.73
N GLU A 29 15.56 10.00 -12.68
CA GLU A 29 15.97 11.01 -11.69
C GLU A 29 15.26 10.87 -10.33
N CYS A 30 14.03 10.36 -10.29
CA CYS A 30 13.20 10.32 -9.06
C CYS A 30 13.20 8.96 -8.34
N GLN A 31 14.06 8.01 -8.72
CA GLN A 31 14.05 6.64 -8.15
C GLN A 31 14.18 6.62 -6.62
N GLY A 32 15.09 7.42 -6.05
CA GLY A 32 15.29 7.46 -4.59
C GLY A 32 14.07 7.98 -3.84
N VAL A 33 13.37 8.98 -4.39
CA VAL A 33 12.13 9.52 -3.81
C VAL A 33 10.99 8.51 -3.97
N ARG A 34 10.93 7.84 -5.13
CA ARG A 34 9.95 6.78 -5.41
C ARG A 34 10.06 5.63 -4.41
N GLN A 35 11.27 5.14 -4.14
CA GLN A 35 11.49 4.07 -3.16
C GLN A 35 11.07 4.48 -1.75
N ARG A 36 11.37 5.72 -1.33
CA ARG A 36 10.93 6.23 -0.03
C ARG A 36 9.40 6.30 0.08
N ALA A 37 8.72 6.80 -0.95
CA ALA A 37 7.26 6.86 -0.98
C ALA A 37 6.62 5.46 -0.93
N LEU A 38 7.15 4.52 -1.73
CA LEU A 38 6.67 3.13 -1.74
C LEU A 38 6.89 2.44 -0.40
N GLN A 39 8.07 2.61 0.22
CA GLN A 39 8.36 2.01 1.53
C GLN A 39 7.46 2.58 2.63
N ALA A 40 7.27 3.90 2.65
CA ALA A 40 6.38 4.53 3.63
C ALA A 40 4.92 4.08 3.44
N ALA A 41 4.46 3.92 2.19
CA ALA A 41 3.14 3.38 1.89
C ALA A 41 3.00 1.91 2.32
N ALA A 42 4.03 1.09 2.08
CA ALA A 42 4.06 -0.30 2.50
C ALA A 42 3.99 -0.43 4.03
N ASP A 43 4.75 0.38 4.77
CA ASP A 43 4.70 0.41 6.24
C ASP A 43 3.29 0.72 6.75
N VAL A 44 2.60 1.71 6.15
CA VAL A 44 1.22 2.06 6.50
C VAL A 44 0.26 0.93 6.13
N MET A 45 0.42 0.34 4.94
CA MET A 45 -0.42 -0.75 4.45
C MET A 45 -0.28 -2.01 5.33
N SER A 46 0.94 -2.37 5.73
CA SER A 46 1.18 -3.48 6.65
C SER A 46 0.55 -3.23 8.02
N ARG A 47 0.64 -2.00 8.54
CA ARG A 47 0.02 -1.65 9.83
C ARG A 47 -1.51 -1.73 9.78
N GLU A 48 -2.13 -1.20 8.72
CA GLU A 48 -3.60 -1.09 8.64
C GLU A 48 -4.25 -2.37 8.11
N CYS A 49 -3.57 -3.11 7.23
CA CYS A 49 -4.13 -4.29 6.56
C CYS A 49 -3.52 -5.62 7.02
N GLY A 50 -2.52 -5.61 7.88
CA GLY A 50 -1.79 -6.80 8.34
C GLY A 50 -2.72 -7.90 8.89
N ALA A 51 -3.69 -7.53 9.72
CA ALA A 51 -4.65 -8.49 10.29
C ALA A 51 -5.48 -9.23 9.22
N TYR A 52 -5.83 -8.56 8.10
CA TYR A 52 -6.53 -9.20 6.99
C TYR A 52 -5.60 -10.12 6.19
N GLY A 53 -4.32 -9.73 6.06
CA GLY A 53 -3.28 -10.57 5.48
C GLY A 53 -3.06 -11.85 6.28
N ASP A 54 -2.94 -11.74 7.60
CA ASP A 54 -2.79 -12.88 8.51
C ASP A 54 -4.02 -13.81 8.47
N SER A 55 -5.22 -13.22 8.46
CA SER A 55 -6.48 -13.99 8.33
C SER A 55 -6.53 -14.75 7.00
N PHE A 56 -6.18 -14.10 5.89
CA PHE A 56 -6.11 -14.75 4.59
C PHE A 56 -5.05 -15.85 4.56
N PHE A 57 -3.87 -15.61 5.15
CA PHE A 57 -2.82 -16.61 5.24
C PHE A 57 -3.25 -17.81 6.09
N GLN A 58 -3.95 -17.59 7.20
CA GLN A 58 -4.53 -18.65 8.00
C GLN A 58 -5.55 -19.46 7.19
N CYS A 59 -6.43 -18.79 6.43
CA CYS A 59 -7.35 -19.46 5.51
C CYS A 59 -6.61 -20.34 4.51
N TYR A 60 -5.56 -19.82 3.88
CA TYR A 60 -4.71 -20.59 2.97
C TYR A 60 -4.10 -21.83 3.66
N ARG A 61 -3.50 -21.67 4.85
CA ARG A 61 -2.91 -22.80 5.60
C ARG A 61 -3.91 -23.89 5.96
N HIS A 62 -5.17 -23.54 6.18
CA HIS A 62 -6.25 -24.49 6.47
C HIS A 62 -7.03 -24.92 5.21
N GLY A 63 -6.57 -24.57 4.01
CA GLY A 63 -7.22 -24.92 2.76
C GLY A 63 -8.63 -24.35 2.63
N PHE A 64 -8.87 -23.16 3.17
CA PHE A 64 -10.14 -22.43 3.19
C PHE A 64 -11.31 -23.16 3.88
N ARG A 65 -11.01 -24.12 4.76
CA ARG A 65 -12.02 -24.94 5.46
C ARG A 65 -12.61 -24.31 6.73
N LEU A 66 -12.09 -23.18 7.18
CA LEU A 66 -12.63 -22.49 8.37
C LEU A 66 -13.87 -21.68 7.98
N GLU A 67 -14.84 -21.55 8.90
CA GLU A 67 -16.06 -20.76 8.68
C GLU A 67 -15.76 -19.30 8.26
N ALA A 68 -14.75 -18.68 8.89
CA ALA A 68 -14.33 -17.31 8.55
C ALA A 68 -13.71 -17.16 7.14
N CYS A 69 -13.34 -18.28 6.52
CA CYS A 69 -12.70 -18.35 5.21
C CYS A 69 -13.69 -18.69 4.09
N GLN A 70 -14.94 -19.00 4.43
CA GLN A 70 -15.94 -19.34 3.42
C GLN A 70 -16.32 -18.14 2.56
N GLY A 71 -16.47 -18.40 1.26
CA GLY A 71 -16.73 -17.37 0.26
C GLY A 71 -15.53 -16.47 0.01
N GLU A 72 -15.80 -15.22 -0.40
CA GLU A 72 -14.77 -14.25 -0.83
C GLU A 72 -14.38 -13.24 0.26
N LYS A 73 -14.95 -13.35 1.46
CA LYS A 73 -14.85 -12.31 2.50
C LYS A 73 -13.41 -12.02 2.92
N ALA A 74 -12.60 -13.04 3.18
CA ALA A 74 -11.21 -12.88 3.60
C ALA A 74 -10.39 -12.11 2.55
N THR A 75 -10.57 -12.44 1.27
CA THR A 75 -9.92 -11.76 0.14
C THR A 75 -10.44 -10.33 -0.01
N MET A 76 -11.76 -10.14 0.02
CA MET A 76 -12.38 -8.82 -0.19
C MET A 76 -12.06 -7.83 0.93
N GLN A 77 -11.92 -8.30 2.17
CA GLN A 77 -11.48 -7.45 3.29
C GLN A 77 -10.05 -6.93 3.08
N LEU A 78 -9.13 -7.80 2.65
CA LEU A 78 -7.75 -7.41 2.35
C LEU A 78 -7.69 -6.41 1.20
N LEU A 79 -8.32 -6.72 0.05
CA LEU A 79 -8.33 -5.85 -1.12
C LEU A 79 -8.97 -4.49 -0.83
N ARG A 80 -10.08 -4.46 -0.09
CA ARG A 80 -10.75 -3.20 0.30
C ARG A 80 -9.85 -2.37 1.21
N CYS A 81 -9.15 -3.00 2.15
CA CYS A 81 -8.19 -2.29 2.99
C CYS A 81 -7.07 -1.65 2.18
N GLN A 82 -6.44 -2.41 1.28
CA GLN A 82 -5.38 -1.90 0.40
C GLN A 82 -5.86 -0.73 -0.46
N ARG A 83 -7.07 -0.83 -1.02
CA ARG A 83 -7.69 0.25 -1.81
C ARG A 83 -7.90 1.52 -0.98
N MET A 84 -8.48 1.40 0.22
CA MET A 84 -8.71 2.54 1.12
C MET A 84 -7.40 3.21 1.55
N VAL A 85 -6.35 2.44 1.83
CA VAL A 85 -5.02 2.98 2.16
C VAL A 85 -4.43 3.70 0.95
N ALA A 86 -4.49 3.10 -0.24
CA ALA A 86 -4.00 3.71 -1.47
C ALA A 86 -4.71 5.05 -1.77
N ASP A 87 -6.04 5.09 -1.69
CA ASP A 87 -6.85 6.32 -1.90
C ASP A 87 -6.52 7.42 -0.88
N ARG A 88 -6.13 7.05 0.34
CA ARG A 88 -5.75 8.01 1.38
C ARG A 88 -4.35 8.58 1.19
N LEU A 89 -3.43 7.79 0.62
CA LEU A 89 -2.01 8.13 0.54
C LEU A 89 -1.60 8.76 -0.78
N VAL A 90 -2.14 8.29 -1.90
CA VAL A 90 -1.84 8.80 -3.23
C VAL A 90 -2.91 9.82 -3.58
N PRO A 91 -2.62 11.13 -3.57
CA PRO A 91 -3.54 12.09 -4.14
C PRO A 91 -3.67 11.81 -5.64
N LEU A 92 -4.91 11.63 -6.10
CA LEU A 92 -5.25 11.60 -7.53
C LEU A 92 -4.96 12.96 -8.18
#